data_AF-A0A928N7W7-F1
#
_entry.id   AF-A0A928N7W7-F1
#
_cell.length_a   1.000
_cell.length_b   1.000
_cell.length_c   1.000
_cell.angle_alpha   90.00
_cell.angle_beta   90.00
_cell.angle_gamma   90.00
#
_symmetry.space_group_name_H-M   'P 1'
#
loop_
_entity.id
_entity.type
_entity.pdbx_description
1 polymer ?
#
loop_
_entity_poly.entity_id
_entity_poly.type
_entity_poly.pdbx_seq_one_letter_code
_entity_poly.pdbx_strand_id
1 'polypeptide(L)' 'MNLKLELIQKHISQMVKQALENNIIDYNAIADTNAIIILDKIKRIIADDALSDFDAIEEIVCILEDNNIDCGSRHDF' A
#
# COMPACT_ATOMS: atom_id res chain seq x y z
N MET A 1 13.37 -42.02 15.10
CA MET A 1 13.23 -40.57 15.34
C MET A 1 14.57 -39.91 15.04
N ASN A 2 14.62 -38.99 14.07
CA ASN A 2 15.88 -38.47 13.55
C ASN A 2 16.22 -37.17 14.31
N LEU A 3 16.73 -37.31 15.54
CA LEU A 3 16.92 -36.22 16.51
C LEU A 3 17.66 -34.99 15.93
N LYS A 4 18.61 -35.21 15.03
CA LYS A 4 19.32 -34.14 14.30
C LYS A 4 18.38 -33.28 13.45
N LEU A 5 17.42 -33.92 12.80
CA LEU A 5 16.47 -33.28 11.89
C LEU A 5 15.48 -32.41 12.68
N GLU A 6 15.00 -32.90 13.82
CA GLU A 6 14.14 -32.13 14.73
C GLU A 6 14.87 -30.91 15.33
N LEU A 7 16.14 -31.06 15.71
CA LEU A 7 16.95 -29.96 16.23
C LEU A 7 17.18 -28.87 15.18
N ILE A 8 17.49 -29.27 13.94
CA ILE A 8 17.63 -28.33 12.80
C ILE A 8 16.31 -27.62 12.53
N GLN A 9 15.21 -28.35 12.48
CA GLN A 9 13.88 -27.80 12.19
C GLN A 9 13.46 -26.78 13.27
N LYS A 10 13.73 -27.08 14.54
CA LYS A 10 13.48 -26.15 15.65
C LYS A 10 14.31 -24.88 15.54
N HIS A 11 15.60 -25.00 15.20
CA HIS A 11 16.49 -23.84 15.05
C HIS A 11 16.06 -22.94 13.88
N ILE A 12 15.74 -23.53 12.72
CA ILE A 12 15.26 -22.78 11.56
C ILE A 12 13.97 -22.03 11.90
N SER A 13 13.01 -22.69 12.55
CA SER A 13 11.75 -22.05 12.96
C SER A 13 11.97 -20.87 13.92
N GLN A 14 12.91 -20.99 14.86
CA GLN A 14 13.27 -19.89 15.77
C GLN A 14 13.94 -18.72 15.03
N MET A 15 14.84 -19.01 14.10
CA MET A 15 15.50 -17.97 13.29
C MET A 15 14.50 -17.22 12.41
N VAL A 16 13.59 -17.93 11.75
CA VAL A 16 12.53 -17.31 10.93
C VAL A 16 11.62 -16.44 11.79
N LYS A 17 11.21 -16.94 12.96
CA LYS A 17 10.38 -16.18 13.90
C LYS A 17 11.06 -14.89 14.35
N GLN A 18 12.34 -14.95 14.75
CA GLN A 18 13.11 -13.76 15.12
C GLN A 18 13.30 -12.80 13.95
N ALA A 19 13.54 -13.29 12.73
CA ALA A 19 13.69 -12.44 11.56
C ALA A 19 12.38 -11.71 11.23
N LEU A 20 11.23 -12.37 11.40
CA LEU A 20 9.91 -11.75 11.21
C LEU A 20 9.57 -10.76 12.34
N GLU A 21 9.88 -11.09 13.59
CA GLU A 21 9.66 -10.20 14.74
C GLU A 21 10.58 -8.95 14.69
N ASN A 22 11.81 -9.10 14.17
CA ASN A 22 12.75 -7.99 14.00
C ASN A 22 12.52 -7.19 12.72
N ASN A 23 11.82 -7.74 11.72
CA ASN A 23 11.25 -6.95 10.63
C ASN A 23 10.00 -6.26 11.16
N ILE A 24 10.21 -5.27 12.04
CA ILE A 24 9.21 -4.26 12.34
C ILE A 24 8.94 -3.59 11.00
N ILE A 25 7.94 -4.09 10.29
CA ILE A 25 7.40 -3.44 9.10
C ILE A 25 6.93 -2.09 9.60
N ASP A 26 7.64 -1.03 9.21
CA ASP A 26 7.22 0.31 9.55
C ASP A 26 5.98 0.64 8.70
N TYR A 27 4.83 0.34 9.28
CA TYR A 27 3.53 0.61 8.68
C TYR A 27 3.38 2.10 8.31
N ASN A 28 4.02 3.00 9.04
CA ASN A 28 4.00 4.43 8.70
C ASN A 28 4.85 4.68 7.45
N ALA A 29 6.05 4.11 7.35
CA ALA A 29 6.86 4.24 6.14
C ALA A 29 6.17 3.68 4.89
N ILE A 30 5.42 2.58 5.02
CA ILE A 30 4.60 2.03 3.92
C ILE A 30 3.44 2.95 3.59
N ALA A 31 2.70 3.44 4.59
CA ALA A 31 1.60 4.36 4.40
C ALA A 31 2.06 5.68 3.74
N ASP A 32 3.19 6.23 4.19
CA ASP A 32 3.83 7.42 3.62
C ASP A 32 4.23 7.21 2.17
N THR A 33 4.81 6.04 1.85
CA THR A 33 5.18 5.69 0.48
C THR A 33 3.94 5.62 -0.42
N ASN A 34 2.87 4.97 0.04
CA ASN A 34 1.61 4.92 -0.71
C ASN A 34 0.98 6.30 -0.88
N ALA A 35 0.98 7.14 0.16
CA ALA A 35 0.47 8.50 0.08
C ALA A 35 1.23 9.34 -0.97
N ILE A 36 2.57 9.24 -0.99
CA ILE A 36 3.40 9.93 -1.99
C ILE A 36 3.07 9.44 -3.41
N ILE A 37 2.89 8.14 -3.62
CA ILE A 37 2.52 7.58 -4.92
C ILE A 37 1.15 8.10 -5.37
N ILE A 38 0.16 8.11 -4.48
CA ILE A 38 -1.19 8.61 -4.77
C ILE A 38 -1.13 10.10 -5.15
N LEU A 39 -0.39 10.90 -4.38
CA LEU A 39 -0.22 12.34 -4.65
C LEU A 39 0.48 12.61 -5.99
N ASP A 40 1.47 11.80 -6.38
CA ASP A 40 2.11 11.94 -7.69
C ASP A 40 1.12 11.64 -8.83
N LYS A 41 0.24 10.65 -8.67
CA LYS A 41 -0.81 10.37 -9.66
C LYS A 41 -1.80 11.52 -9.78
N ILE A 42 -2.30 12.03 -8.65
CA ILE A 42 -3.21 13.19 -8.61
C ILE A 42 -2.57 14.41 -9.28
N LYS A 43 -1.28 14.66 -9.00
CA LYS A 43 -0.54 15.76 -9.63
C LYS A 43 -0.51 15.64 -11.16
N ARG A 44 -0.36 14.43 -11.70
CA ARG A 44 -0.34 14.21 -13.16
C ARG A 44 -1.68 14.52 -13.80
N ILE A 45 -2.78 14.15 -13.15
CA ILE A 45 -4.15 14.48 -13.60
C ILE A 45 -4.37 15.99 -13.60
N ILE A 46 -4.02 16.66 -12.51
CA ILE A 46 -4.18 18.13 -12.41
C ILE A 46 -3.32 18.86 -13.46
N ALA A 47 -2.18 18.29 -13.84
CA ALA A 47 -1.29 18.88 -14.84
C ALA A 47 -1.68 18.53 -16.29
N ASP A 48 -2.71 17.71 -16.50
CA ASP A 48 -3.16 17.33 -17.84
C ASP A 48 -4.19 18.34 -18.36
N ASP A 49 -3.71 19.30 -19.16
CA ASP A 49 -4.54 20.32 -19.80
C ASP A 49 -5.53 19.75 -20.85
N ALA A 50 -5.46 18.45 -21.16
CA ALA A 50 -6.40 17.79 -22.07
C ALA A 50 -7.68 17.32 -21.37
N LEU A 51 -7.66 17.16 -20.05
CA LEU A 51 -8.83 16.77 -19.26
C LEU A 51 -9.71 17.98 -18.96
N SER A 52 -11.02 17.78 -18.99
CA SER A 52 -11.92 18.78 -18.41
C SER A 52 -11.84 18.75 -16.89
N ASP A 53 -12.23 19.84 -16.23
CA ASP A 53 -12.30 19.89 -14.76
C ASP A 53 -13.14 18.74 -14.18
N PHE A 54 -14.17 18.28 -14.91
CA PHE A 54 -15.00 17.16 -14.51
C PHE A 54 -14.26 15.83 -14.61
N ASP A 55 -13.66 15.55 -15.77
CA ASP A 55 -12.92 14.29 -16.00
C ASP A 55 -11.73 14.18 -15.04
N ALA A 56 -11.04 15.30 -14.77
CA ALA A 56 -9.94 15.35 -13.82
C ALA A 56 -10.40 15.02 -12.39
N ILE A 57 -11.56 15.52 -11.96
CA ILE A 57 -12.12 15.20 -10.65
C ILE A 57 -12.55 13.73 -10.58
N GLU A 58 -13.21 13.21 -11.62
CA GLU A 58 -13.62 11.80 -11.67
C GLU A 58 -12.41 10.86 -11.58
N GLU A 59 -11.34 11.14 -12.31
CA GLU A 59 -10.13 10.31 -12.29
C GLU A 59 -9.41 10.36 -10.93
N ILE A 60 -9.40 11.52 -10.26
CA ILE A 60 -8.87 11.65 -8.89
C ILE A 60 -9.66 10.78 -7.92
N VAL A 61 -10.99 10.75 -8.05
CA VAL A 61 -11.86 9.95 -7.19
C VAL A 61 -11.63 8.47 -7.40
N CYS A 62 -11.54 8.01 -8.65
CA CYS A 62 -11.19 6.63 -8.95
C CYS A 62 -9.86 6.22 -8.31
N ILE A 63 -8.83 7.07 -8.35
CA ILE A 63 -7.55 6.79 -7.69
C ILE A 63 -7.71 6.62 -6.18
N LEU A 64 -8.52 7.46 -5.53
CA LEU A 64 -8.75 7.40 -4.10
C LEU A 64 -9.51 6.11 -3.73
N GLU A 65 -10.56 5.79 -4.46
CA GLU A 65 -11.37 4.58 -4.24
C GLU A 65 -10.57 3.28 -4.51
N ASP A 66 -9.74 3.24 -5.55
CA ASP A 66 -8.81 2.15 -5.84
C ASP A 66 -7.82 1.89 -4.69
N ASN A 67 -7.57 2.91 -3.86
CA ASN A 67 -6.73 2.83 -2.67
C ASN A 67 -7.54 2.69 -1.36
N ASN A 68 -8.81 2.31 -1.45
CA ASN A 68 -9.75 2.17 -0.33
C ASN A 68 -9.98 3.46 0.47
N ILE A 69 -9.86 4.63 -0.17
CA ILE A 69 -10.18 5.93 0.42
C ILE A 69 -11.58 6.33 -0.07
N ASP A 70 -12.58 6.11 0.80
CA ASP A 70 -13.98 6.42 0.52
C ASP A 70 -14.18 7.93 0.33
N CYS A 71 -14.64 8.32 -0.86
CA CYS A 71 -14.93 9.70 -1.24
C CYS A 71 -16.41 10.08 -1.02
N GLY A 72 -17.24 9.13 -0.58
CA GLY A 72 -18.67 9.30 -0.41
C GLY A 72 -19.42 9.59 -1.72
N SER A 73 -20.67 10.00 -1.61
CA SER A 73 -21.58 10.14 -2.76
C SER A 73 -21.55 11.53 -3.41
N ARG A 74 -20.51 12.34 -3.17
CA ARG A 74 -20.42 13.68 -3.80
C ARG A 74 -20.05 13.63 -5.28
N HIS A 75 -19.65 12.46 -5.77
CA HIS A 75 -19.27 12.21 -7.16
C HIS A 75 -20.34 11.41 -7.94
N ASP A 76 -21.47 11.06 -7.32
CA ASP A 76 -22.65 10.52 -8.00
C ASP A 76 -23.38 11.65 -8.75
N PHE A 77 -22.94 11.97 -9.98
CA PHE A 77 -23.62 12.91 -10.87
C PHE A 77 -24.32 12.20 -12.03
#